data_AF-A0A2N8N521-F1
#
_entry.id   AF-A0A2N8N521-F1
#
_cell.length_a   1.000
_cell.length_b   1.000
_cell.length_c   1.000
_cell.angle_alpha   90.00
_cell.angle_beta   90.00
_cell.angle_gamma   90.00
#
_symmetry.space_group_name_H-M   'P 1'
#
loop_
_entity.id
_entity.type
_entity.pdbx_description
1 polymer ?
#
loop_
_entity_poly.entity_id
_entity_poly.type
_entity_poly.pdbx_seq_one_letter_code
_entity_poly.pdbx_strand_id
1 'polypeptide(L)'
;MPSVPRTIIIYVFYFVGIAIVARRNAPLLFTGIYVGVLNFVSFVVLQNIWAQDRLIMIYYPLILIFLLGALYFALNIKRSRRFFFVYPVVLLILFGGTLNNTRLRVGRTLPVLQQNLLLGDPLYGFTPDWQNFIKASQWIAKNAEKDAMIVSRKPSMSMVYTGRNFTGLPASLTVPADTLLYLKGDTSLVPIVADASHGAMSGEVLRYIITPIERLTLGGKEVPVACVYTYPRQDQPLVLQEMEQQGVAYTLDLDDVVAQCRKIDVRIYDPDMMLRFLHEHKINYMLLAQLRIDPTRNTGQYINNIHRYAWFISAKYPGCFETIKVFGTSEPCEILKLVQ
;
A
#
# COMPACT_ATOMS: atom_id res chain seq x y z
N MET A 1 -21.59 -2.17 2.64
CA MET A 1 -21.99 -2.47 1.26
C MET A 1 -23.38 -1.89 1.02
N PRO A 2 -23.64 -1.13 -0.06
CA PRO A 2 -25.01 -0.78 -0.42
C PRO A 2 -25.79 -2.09 -0.58
N SER A 3 -27.02 -2.12 -0.06
CA SER A 3 -27.87 -3.30 -0.19
C SER A 3 -28.15 -3.49 -1.68
N VAL A 4 -27.91 -4.70 -2.20
CA VAL A 4 -28.24 -5.15 -3.56
C VAL A 4 -29.50 -4.50 -4.16
N PRO A 5 -30.64 -4.38 -3.43
CA PRO A 5 -31.82 -3.69 -3.93
C PRO A 5 -31.62 -2.22 -4.34
N ARG A 6 -30.79 -1.44 -3.62
CA ARG A 6 -30.54 -0.02 -3.96
C ARG A 6 -29.81 0.12 -5.29
N THR A 7 -28.85 -0.77 -5.55
CA THR A 7 -28.08 -0.77 -6.79
C THR A 7 -28.96 -1.11 -8.00
N ILE A 8 -29.85 -2.10 -7.84
CA ILE A 8 -30.81 -2.49 -8.88
C ILE A 8 -31.74 -1.31 -9.22
N ILE A 9 -32.27 -0.62 -8.20
CA ILE A 9 -33.14 0.55 -8.39
C ILE A 9 -32.41 1.64 -9.19
N ILE A 10 -31.17 1.98 -8.83
CA ILE A 10 -30.39 3.00 -9.54
C ILE A 10 -30.17 2.63 -11.00
N TYR A 11 -29.82 1.37 -11.30
CA TYR A 11 -29.65 0.95 -12.69
C TYR A 11 -30.96 0.99 -13.48
N VAL A 12 -32.08 0.56 -12.89
CA VAL A 12 -33.40 0.68 -13.53
C VAL A 12 -33.71 2.14 -13.85
N PHE A 13 -33.54 3.05 -12.88
CA PHE A 13 -33.73 4.49 -13.11
C PHE A 13 -32.81 5.05 -14.19
N TYR A 14 -31.56 4.59 -14.23
CA TYR A 14 -30.58 5.01 -15.21
C TYR A 14 -30.97 4.59 -16.64
N PHE A 15 -31.31 3.31 -16.87
CA PHE A 15 -31.71 2.83 -18.20
C PHE A 15 -33.06 3.40 -18.66
N VAL A 16 -34.03 3.54 -17.75
CA VAL A 16 -35.29 4.24 -18.04
C VAL A 16 -35.01 5.71 -18.39
N GLY A 17 -34.08 6.36 -17.69
CA GLY A 17 -33.62 7.70 -17.99
C GLY A 17 -33.05 7.84 -19.40
N ILE A 18 -32.24 6.87 -19.85
CA ILE A 18 -31.70 6.84 -21.22
C ILE A 18 -32.86 6.80 -22.24
N ALA A 19 -33.84 5.91 -22.05
CA ALA A 19 -34.96 5.77 -22.97
C ALA A 19 -35.81 7.05 -23.10
N ILE A 20 -35.99 7.78 -21.99
CA ILE A 20 -36.76 9.03 -21.95
C ILE A 20 -35.97 10.17 -22.60
N VAL A 21 -34.69 10.31 -22.27
CA VAL A 21 -33.82 11.40 -22.73
C VAL A 21 -33.45 11.24 -24.22
N ALA A 22 -33.33 10.00 -24.71
CA ALA A 22 -32.93 9.70 -26.09
C ALA A 22 -33.80 10.38 -27.16
N ARG A 23 -35.06 10.67 -26.84
CA ARG A 23 -36.02 11.30 -27.76
C ARG A 23 -36.18 12.81 -27.56
N ARG A 24 -35.46 13.41 -26.59
CA ARG A 24 -35.75 14.75 -26.06
C ARG A 24 -34.54 15.68 -26.07
N ASN A 25 -33.34 15.18 -25.75
CA ASN A 25 -32.16 16.02 -25.57
C ASN A 25 -30.87 15.24 -25.88
N ALA A 26 -30.23 15.58 -27.02
CA ALA A 26 -29.01 14.92 -27.47
C ALA A 26 -27.79 15.18 -26.56
N PRO A 27 -27.53 16.42 -26.08
CA PRO A 27 -26.47 16.66 -25.08
C PRO A 27 -26.60 15.81 -23.81
N LEU A 28 -27.81 15.72 -23.24
CA LEU A 28 -28.05 14.95 -22.02
C LEU A 28 -27.94 13.44 -22.27
N LEU A 29 -28.35 12.96 -23.45
CA LEU A 29 -28.15 11.58 -23.87
C LEU A 29 -26.65 11.25 -23.95
N PHE A 30 -25.85 12.14 -24.56
CA PHE A 30 -24.40 11.99 -24.63
C PHE A 30 -23.78 11.93 -23.24
N THR A 31 -24.18 12.82 -22.32
CA THR A 31 -23.73 12.76 -20.91
C THR A 31 -24.07 11.42 -20.27
N GLY A 32 -25.28 10.91 -20.47
CA GLY A 32 -25.69 9.58 -20.00
C GLY A 32 -24.77 8.50 -20.53
N ILE A 33 -24.66 8.34 -21.85
CA ILE A 33 -23.83 7.31 -22.48
C ILE A 33 -22.36 7.41 -22.03
N TYR A 34 -21.79 8.62 -22.01
CA TYR A 34 -20.42 8.88 -21.59
C TYR A 34 -20.17 8.38 -20.16
N VAL A 35 -21.03 8.76 -19.22
CA VAL A 35 -20.94 8.33 -17.83
C VAL A 35 -21.13 6.82 -17.69
N GLY A 36 -22.06 6.23 -18.43
CA GLY A 36 -22.29 4.78 -18.42
C GLY A 36 -21.07 3.99 -18.86
N VAL A 37 -20.46 4.40 -19.98
CA VAL A 37 -19.23 3.78 -20.50
C VAL A 37 -18.10 3.92 -19.50
N LEU A 38 -17.88 5.11 -18.93
CA LEU A 38 -16.79 5.31 -17.97
C LEU A 38 -16.97 4.52 -16.67
N ASN A 39 -18.20 4.41 -16.16
CA ASN A 39 -18.47 3.57 -14.99
C ASN A 39 -18.27 2.08 -15.32
N PHE A 40 -18.68 1.64 -16.50
CA PHE A 40 -18.47 0.26 -16.95
C PHE A 40 -16.99 -0.07 -17.13
N VAL A 41 -16.22 0.80 -17.80
CA VAL A 41 -14.77 0.65 -17.97
C VAL A 41 -14.09 0.65 -16.60
N SER A 42 -14.44 1.58 -15.72
CA SER A 42 -13.90 1.61 -14.35
C SER A 42 -14.20 0.31 -13.61
N PHE A 43 -15.41 -0.24 -13.75
CA PHE A 43 -15.78 -1.52 -13.15
C PHE A 43 -14.93 -2.67 -13.70
N VAL A 44 -14.81 -2.80 -15.03
CA VAL A 44 -14.05 -3.89 -15.68
C VAL A 44 -12.56 -3.81 -15.34
N VAL A 45 -11.96 -2.61 -15.41
CA VAL A 45 -10.52 -2.41 -15.16
C VAL A 45 -10.17 -2.61 -13.69
N LEU A 46 -11.05 -2.23 -12.77
CA LEU A 46 -10.76 -2.21 -11.32
C LEU A 46 -11.40 -3.36 -10.55
N GLN A 47 -11.89 -4.42 -11.21
CA GLN A 47 -12.46 -5.58 -10.53
C GLN A 47 -11.54 -6.12 -9.42
N ASN A 48 -10.22 -5.92 -9.55
CA ASN A 48 -9.19 -6.40 -8.61
C ASN A 48 -8.52 -5.32 -7.74
N ILE A 49 -8.88 -4.03 -7.84
CA ILE A 49 -8.14 -2.92 -7.19
C ILE A 49 -8.99 -2.20 -6.13
N TRP A 50 -8.41 -2.01 -4.93
CA TRP A 50 -8.97 -1.21 -3.85
C TRP A 50 -9.04 0.29 -4.26
N ALA A 51 -10.17 0.95 -3.98
CA ALA A 51 -10.47 2.39 -4.20
C ALA A 51 -11.25 2.80 -5.47
N GLN A 52 -12.21 1.97 -5.92
CA GLN A 52 -13.18 2.33 -6.98
C GLN A 52 -13.93 3.65 -6.73
N ASP A 53 -14.24 3.96 -5.48
CA ASP A 53 -14.99 5.16 -5.06
C ASP A 53 -14.35 6.47 -5.55
N ARG A 54 -13.01 6.52 -5.64
CA ARG A 54 -12.27 7.73 -6.04
C ARG A 54 -12.47 8.08 -7.51
N LEU A 55 -12.63 7.07 -8.36
CA LEU A 55 -12.79 7.27 -9.80
C LEU A 55 -14.25 7.61 -10.14
N ILE A 56 -15.20 6.97 -9.46
CA ILE A 56 -16.64 7.29 -9.60
C ILE A 56 -16.92 8.73 -9.17
N MET A 57 -16.20 9.24 -8.14
CA MET A 57 -16.34 10.62 -7.66
C MET A 57 -16.14 11.67 -8.76
N ILE A 58 -15.25 11.43 -9.72
CA ILE A 58 -14.96 12.37 -10.83
C ILE A 58 -16.19 12.53 -11.72
N TYR A 59 -16.92 11.43 -11.95
CA TYR A 59 -18.09 11.40 -12.83
C TYR A 59 -19.40 11.65 -12.09
N TYR A 60 -19.36 11.75 -10.75
CA TYR A 60 -20.55 11.96 -9.91
C TYR A 60 -21.39 13.20 -10.29
N PRO A 61 -20.80 14.37 -10.60
CA PRO A 61 -21.59 15.52 -11.05
C PRO A 61 -22.36 15.23 -12.36
N LEU A 62 -21.74 14.50 -13.29
CA LEU A 62 -22.36 14.14 -14.56
C LEU A 62 -23.47 13.10 -14.38
N ILE A 63 -23.28 12.13 -13.47
CA ILE A 63 -24.33 11.18 -13.05
C ILE A 63 -25.55 11.96 -12.53
N LEU A 64 -25.33 12.93 -11.64
CA LEU A 64 -26.41 13.74 -11.06
C LEU A 64 -27.13 14.58 -12.12
N ILE A 65 -26.39 15.25 -13.01
CA ILE A 65 -26.97 16.04 -14.10
C ILE A 65 -27.86 15.16 -14.99
N PHE A 66 -27.37 13.98 -15.37
CA PHE A 66 -28.12 13.04 -16.18
C PHE A 66 -29.39 12.55 -15.47
N LEU A 67 -29.29 12.08 -14.22
CA LEU A 67 -30.42 11.55 -13.48
C LEU A 67 -31.49 12.61 -13.16
N LEU A 68 -31.07 13.81 -12.76
CA LEU A 68 -31.99 14.92 -12.50
C LEU A 68 -32.63 15.42 -13.80
N GLY A 69 -31.87 15.50 -14.90
CA GLY A 69 -32.41 15.86 -16.21
C GLY A 69 -33.41 14.82 -16.73
N ALA A 70 -33.11 13.53 -16.57
CA ALA A 70 -34.02 12.45 -16.92
C ALA A 70 -35.31 12.49 -16.10
N LEU A 71 -35.21 12.76 -14.79
CA LEU A 71 -36.36 12.92 -13.90
C LEU A 71 -37.23 14.13 -14.31
N TYR A 72 -36.61 15.26 -14.66
CA TYR A 72 -37.31 16.44 -15.16
C TYR A 72 -38.13 16.11 -16.42
N PHE A 73 -37.52 15.45 -17.43
CA PHE A 73 -38.23 15.08 -18.65
C PHE A 73 -39.32 14.04 -18.41
N ALA A 74 -39.12 13.09 -17.48
CA ALA A 74 -40.12 12.10 -17.11
C ALA A 74 -41.38 12.74 -16.48
N LEU A 75 -41.19 13.73 -15.61
CA LEU A 75 -42.28 14.43 -14.92
C LEU A 75 -42.94 15.51 -15.79
N ASN A 76 -42.26 16.04 -16.81
CA ASN A 76 -42.81 17.03 -17.73
C ASN A 76 -43.66 16.42 -18.88
N ILE A 77 -44.02 15.13 -18.81
CA ILE A 77 -44.95 14.49 -19.74
C ILE A 77 -46.39 14.84 -19.35
N LYS A 78 -47.28 15.12 -20.32
CA LYS A 78 -48.70 15.51 -20.08
C LYS A 78 -49.42 14.65 -19.03
N ARG A 79 -49.16 13.33 -19.01
CA ARG A 79 -49.73 12.37 -18.06
C ARG A 79 -49.14 12.43 -16.64
N SER A 80 -47.88 12.86 -16.51
CA SER A 80 -47.11 12.86 -15.25
C SER A 80 -46.95 14.26 -14.64
N ARG A 81 -47.36 15.31 -15.35
CA ARG A 81 -47.19 16.73 -14.94
C ARG A 81 -47.77 17.05 -13.56
N ARG A 82 -48.81 16.32 -13.13
CA ARG A 82 -49.38 16.42 -11.77
C ARG A 82 -48.38 16.06 -10.66
N PHE A 83 -47.36 15.26 -10.97
CA PHE A 83 -46.31 14.83 -10.06
C PHE A 83 -45.05 15.69 -10.14
N PHE A 84 -45.10 16.83 -10.83
CA PHE A 84 -43.92 17.70 -10.97
C PHE A 84 -43.35 18.16 -9.62
N PHE A 85 -44.18 18.24 -8.57
CA PHE A 85 -43.75 18.54 -7.20
C PHE A 85 -42.69 17.56 -6.65
N VAL A 86 -42.60 16.34 -7.20
CA VAL A 86 -41.57 15.35 -6.83
C VAL A 86 -40.17 15.86 -7.15
N TYR A 87 -40.01 16.63 -8.22
CA TYR A 87 -38.71 17.17 -8.63
C TYR A 87 -38.07 18.11 -7.58
N PRO A 88 -38.72 19.20 -7.12
CA PRO A 88 -38.17 20.05 -6.07
C PRO A 88 -38.04 19.32 -4.72
N VAL A 89 -38.91 18.34 -4.42
CA VAL A 89 -38.77 17.50 -3.21
C VAL A 89 -37.49 16.68 -3.25
N VAL A 90 -37.17 16.04 -4.38
CA VAL A 90 -35.91 15.29 -4.55
C VAL A 90 -34.70 16.22 -4.42
N LEU A 91 -34.74 17.42 -5.00
CA LEU A 91 -33.67 18.40 -4.84
C LEU A 91 -33.48 18.83 -3.38
N LEU A 92 -34.58 19.08 -2.66
CA LEU A 92 -34.54 19.43 -1.23
C LEU A 92 -34.00 18.29 -0.37
N ILE A 93 -34.35 17.03 -0.68
CA ILE A 93 -33.80 15.86 0.01
C ILE A 93 -32.30 15.73 -0.24
N LEU A 94 -31.84 15.88 -1.49
CA LEU A 94 -30.42 15.83 -1.82
C LEU A 94 -29.66 16.96 -1.12
N PHE A 95 -30.17 18.19 -1.21
CA PHE A 95 -29.58 19.36 -0.57
C PHE A 95 -29.55 19.21 0.96
N GLY A 96 -30.67 18.88 1.58
CA GLY A 96 -30.77 18.65 3.03
C GLY A 96 -29.87 17.51 3.50
N GLY A 97 -29.78 16.42 2.73
CA GLY A 97 -28.87 15.31 3.00
C GLY A 97 -27.39 15.73 2.94
N THR A 98 -27.01 16.51 1.93
CA THR A 98 -25.63 17.05 1.83
C THR A 98 -25.31 18.04 2.95
N LEU A 99 -26.25 18.90 3.32
CA LEU A 99 -26.10 19.84 4.44
C LEU A 99 -25.97 19.11 5.78
N ASN A 100 -26.78 18.09 6.04
CA ASN A 100 -26.71 17.31 7.27
C ASN A 100 -25.37 16.60 7.41
N ASN A 101 -24.88 15.96 6.34
CA ASN A 101 -23.56 15.34 6.31
C ASN A 101 -22.43 16.36 6.51
N THR A 102 -22.58 17.55 5.92
CA THR A 102 -21.62 18.66 6.09
C THR A 102 -21.62 19.17 7.52
N ARG A 103 -22.79 19.39 8.14
CA ARG A 103 -22.92 19.82 9.53
C ARG A 103 -22.23 18.85 10.50
N LEU A 104 -22.44 17.54 10.32
CA LEU A 104 -21.78 16.51 11.13
C LEU A 104 -20.24 16.55 10.99
N ARG A 105 -19.73 16.79 9.77
CA ARG A 105 -18.29 16.93 9.53
C ARG A 105 -17.74 18.22 10.14
N VAL A 106 -18.39 19.35 9.90
CA VAL A 106 -18.00 20.66 10.45
C VAL A 106 -17.97 20.62 11.97
N GLY A 107 -18.96 20.02 12.63
CA GLY A 107 -18.97 19.88 14.09
C GLY A 107 -17.76 19.11 14.63
N ARG A 108 -17.23 18.13 13.89
CA ARG A 108 -16.03 17.37 14.27
C ARG A 108 -14.72 18.08 13.91
N THR A 109 -14.69 18.81 12.80
CA THR A 109 -13.47 19.46 12.30
C THR A 109 -13.24 20.84 12.90
N LEU A 110 -14.29 21.58 13.29
CA LEU A 110 -14.18 22.90 13.88
C LEU A 110 -13.34 22.95 15.17
N PRO A 111 -13.49 22.03 16.15
CA PRO A 111 -12.63 22.04 17.33
C PRO A 111 -11.16 21.75 16.97
N VAL A 112 -10.92 20.87 16.00
CA VAL A 112 -9.56 20.59 15.50
C VAL A 112 -8.94 21.82 14.86
N LEU A 113 -9.70 22.53 14.03
CA LEU A 113 -9.24 23.75 13.35
C LEU A 113 -8.99 24.89 14.35
N GLN A 114 -9.84 25.04 15.36
CA GLN A 114 -9.62 26.00 16.44
C GLN A 114 -8.32 25.71 17.18
N GLN A 115 -8.03 24.45 17.51
CA GLN A 115 -6.78 24.12 18.20
C GLN A 115 -5.56 24.28 17.29
N ASN A 116 -5.65 23.89 16.02
CA ASN A 116 -4.54 24.05 15.06
C ASN A 116 -4.19 25.52 14.80
N LEU A 117 -5.20 26.39 14.65
CA LEU A 117 -4.98 27.80 14.29
C LEU A 117 -4.83 28.73 15.50
N LEU A 118 -5.56 28.49 16.59
CA LEU A 118 -5.57 29.38 17.76
C LEU A 118 -4.57 28.96 18.84
N LEU A 119 -4.36 27.66 19.04
CA LEU A 119 -3.39 27.15 20.03
C LEU A 119 -2.03 26.82 19.41
N GLY A 120 -1.94 26.81 18.07
CA GLY A 120 -0.68 26.66 17.36
C GLY A 120 -0.09 25.25 17.40
N ASP A 121 -0.88 24.20 17.66
CA ASP A 121 -0.46 22.81 17.51
C ASP A 121 -0.83 22.30 16.11
N PRO A 122 0.09 22.31 15.13
CA PRO A 122 -0.21 21.91 13.75
C PRO A 122 -0.51 20.40 13.62
N LEU A 123 -0.25 19.61 14.66
CA LEU A 123 -0.43 18.16 14.65
C LEU A 123 -1.73 17.71 15.34
N TYR A 124 -2.50 18.65 15.90
CA TYR A 124 -3.73 18.30 16.57
C TYR A 124 -4.78 17.79 15.58
N GLY A 125 -5.48 16.71 15.98
CA GLY A 125 -6.43 15.98 15.13
C GLY A 125 -5.82 14.88 14.26
N PHE A 126 -4.49 14.76 14.16
CA PHE A 126 -3.86 13.59 13.54
C PHE A 126 -3.85 12.40 14.50
N THR A 127 -3.89 11.20 13.92
CA THR A 127 -3.68 9.95 14.65
C THR A 127 -2.21 9.83 15.10
N PRO A 128 -1.91 9.07 16.18
CA PRO A 128 -0.56 8.97 16.74
C PRO A 128 0.52 8.58 15.72
N ASP A 129 0.23 7.66 14.80
CA ASP A 129 1.11 7.26 13.70
C ASP A 129 1.56 8.47 12.84
N TRP A 130 0.62 9.32 12.42
CA TRP A 130 0.91 10.53 11.65
C TRP A 130 1.65 11.58 12.48
N GLN A 131 1.28 11.76 13.74
CA GLN A 131 1.98 12.70 14.62
C GLN A 131 3.44 12.30 14.80
N ASN A 132 3.72 11.02 15.08
CA ASN A 132 5.06 10.49 15.26
C ASN A 132 5.88 10.60 13.97
N PHE A 133 5.27 10.27 12.82
CA PHE A 133 5.90 10.39 11.52
C PHE A 133 6.29 11.83 11.16
N ILE A 134 5.39 12.80 11.40
CA ILE A 134 5.67 14.21 11.09
C ILE A 134 6.73 14.76 12.06
N LYS A 135 6.65 14.43 13.36
CA LYS A 135 7.68 14.81 14.34
C LYS A 135 9.06 14.25 13.97
N ALA A 136 9.13 12.99 13.54
CA ALA A 136 10.37 12.39 13.06
C ALA A 136 10.89 13.11 11.81
N SER A 137 10.00 13.41 10.84
CA SER A 137 10.35 14.17 9.62
C SER A 137 10.91 15.56 9.95
N GLN A 138 10.26 16.29 10.86
CA GLN A 138 10.71 17.62 11.31
C GLN A 138 12.04 17.57 12.04
N TRP A 139 12.23 16.56 12.88
CA TRP A 139 13.49 16.39 13.61
C TRP A 139 14.64 16.07 12.65
N ILE A 140 14.49 15.10 11.76
CA ILE A 140 15.56 14.74 10.82
C ILE A 140 15.88 15.87 9.86
N ALA A 141 14.87 16.63 9.40
CA ALA A 141 15.10 17.77 8.51
C ALA A 141 15.98 18.87 9.15
N LYS A 142 15.91 19.03 10.47
CA LYS A 142 16.70 20.00 11.24
C LYS A 142 18.08 19.49 11.67
N ASN A 143 18.22 18.18 11.90
CA ASN A 143 19.42 17.59 12.50
C ASN A 143 20.33 16.86 11.49
N ALA A 144 19.81 16.44 10.34
CA ALA A 144 20.64 15.85 9.28
C ALA A 144 21.34 16.93 8.45
N GLU A 145 22.50 16.58 7.89
CA GLU A 145 23.24 17.36 6.89
C GLU A 145 22.32 17.83 5.76
N LYS A 146 22.57 18.99 5.15
CA LYS A 146 21.62 19.61 4.20
C LYS A 146 21.41 18.82 2.91
N ASP A 147 22.43 18.11 2.48
CA ASP A 147 22.50 17.27 1.28
C ASP A 147 22.16 15.80 1.53
N ALA A 148 21.98 15.40 2.80
CA ALA A 148 21.62 14.03 3.12
C ALA A 148 20.29 13.61 2.46
N MET A 149 20.27 12.42 1.86
CA MET A 149 19.06 11.85 1.27
C MET A 149 18.30 11.07 2.32
N ILE A 150 17.04 11.49 2.54
CA ILE A 150 16.17 10.92 3.56
C ILE A 150 15.01 10.19 2.89
N VAL A 151 14.88 8.92 3.21
CA VAL A 151 13.80 8.05 2.74
C VAL A 151 12.61 8.12 3.69
N SER A 152 11.41 8.26 3.12
CA SER A 152 10.17 8.09 3.86
C SER A 152 9.07 7.47 3.00
N ARG A 153 8.04 6.90 3.66
CA ARG A 153 6.94 6.24 2.93
C ARG A 153 6.07 7.26 2.19
N LYS A 154 6.01 8.49 2.68
CA LYS A 154 5.16 9.58 2.20
C LYS A 154 6.02 10.84 2.02
N PRO A 155 6.91 10.86 1.00
CA PRO A 155 7.88 11.94 0.83
C PRO A 155 7.21 13.30 0.65
N SER A 156 6.10 13.37 -0.09
CA SER A 156 5.35 14.61 -0.29
C SER A 156 4.81 15.18 1.02
N MET A 157 4.35 14.33 1.95
CA MET A 157 3.90 14.78 3.26
C MET A 157 5.05 15.29 4.11
N SER A 158 6.19 14.58 4.14
CA SER A 158 7.38 15.08 4.81
C SER A 158 7.83 16.42 4.24
N MET A 159 7.78 16.60 2.92
CA MET A 159 8.13 17.87 2.26
C MET A 159 7.22 19.03 2.69
N VAL A 160 5.89 18.82 2.77
CA VAL A 160 4.95 19.88 3.20
C VAL A 160 5.26 20.37 4.62
N TYR A 161 5.58 19.48 5.55
CA TYR A 161 5.79 19.84 6.96
C TYR A 161 7.21 20.27 7.30
N THR A 162 8.17 20.12 6.39
CA THR A 162 9.58 20.40 6.65
C THR A 162 10.23 21.37 5.66
N GLY A 163 9.64 21.56 4.47
CA GLY A 163 10.24 22.29 3.37
C GLY A 163 11.43 21.57 2.70
N ARG A 164 11.78 20.37 3.14
CA ARG A 164 12.91 19.59 2.63
C ARG A 164 12.43 18.44 1.76
N ASN A 165 13.20 18.10 0.73
CA ASN A 165 12.90 16.97 -0.14
C ASN A 165 13.20 15.64 0.56
N PHE A 166 12.22 14.73 0.50
CA PHE A 166 12.36 13.34 0.91
C PHE A 166 12.16 12.45 -0.31
N THR A 167 12.76 11.26 -0.30
CA THR A 167 12.59 10.28 -1.37
C THR A 167 11.81 9.06 -0.89
N GLY A 168 11.18 8.35 -1.83
CA GLY A 168 10.51 7.08 -1.57
C GLY A 168 11.37 5.91 -2.05
N LEU A 169 11.14 4.73 -1.47
CA LEU A 169 11.69 3.48 -2.00
C LEU A 169 10.74 2.84 -3.02
N PRO A 170 11.27 2.09 -4.00
CA PRO A 170 10.44 1.29 -4.88
C PRO A 170 9.64 0.25 -4.08
N ALA A 171 8.47 -0.11 -4.60
CA ALA A 171 7.48 -0.92 -3.88
C ALA A 171 8.06 -2.27 -3.40
N SER A 172 8.92 -2.90 -4.20
CA SER A 172 9.70 -4.08 -3.83
C SER A 172 10.87 -4.26 -4.81
N LEU A 173 12.05 -4.62 -4.30
CA LEU A 173 13.17 -5.13 -5.10
C LEU A 173 13.17 -6.64 -4.92
N THR A 174 12.43 -7.33 -5.78
CA THR A 174 12.37 -8.80 -5.83
C THR A 174 13.04 -9.31 -7.08
N VAL A 175 13.71 -10.45 -6.97
CA VAL A 175 14.33 -11.13 -8.11
C VAL A 175 13.47 -12.31 -8.58
N PRO A 176 13.50 -12.65 -9.88
CA PRO A 176 12.83 -13.85 -10.39
C PRO A 176 13.43 -15.12 -9.77
N ALA A 177 12.63 -16.19 -9.64
CA ALA A 177 13.06 -17.49 -9.13
C ALA A 177 14.24 -18.09 -9.92
N ASP A 178 14.30 -17.84 -11.22
CA ASP A 178 15.38 -18.32 -12.08
C ASP A 178 16.75 -17.75 -11.70
N THR A 179 16.79 -16.62 -10.98
CA THR A 179 18.04 -16.02 -10.48
C THR A 179 18.77 -16.96 -9.53
N LEU A 180 18.04 -17.82 -8.81
CA LEU A 180 18.64 -18.81 -7.91
C LEU A 180 19.53 -19.79 -8.68
N LEU A 181 19.19 -20.12 -9.94
CA LEU A 181 19.96 -21.08 -10.74
C LEU A 181 21.39 -20.59 -11.06
N TYR A 182 21.63 -19.28 -11.04
CA TYR A 182 23.00 -18.75 -11.22
C TYR A 182 23.96 -19.21 -10.12
N LEU A 183 23.45 -19.54 -8.94
CA LEU A 183 24.26 -20.09 -7.84
C LEU A 183 24.88 -21.45 -8.17
N LYS A 184 24.32 -22.19 -9.16
CA LYS A 184 24.88 -23.47 -9.63
C LYS A 184 26.09 -23.29 -10.55
N GLY A 185 26.30 -22.08 -11.08
CA GLY A 185 27.40 -21.80 -12.00
C GLY A 185 28.78 -21.80 -11.32
N ASP A 186 28.83 -21.55 -10.01
CA ASP A 186 30.06 -21.56 -9.24
C ASP A 186 30.26 -22.92 -8.58
N THR A 187 31.18 -23.73 -9.12
CA THR A 187 31.47 -25.07 -8.59
C THR A 187 32.20 -25.06 -7.25
N SER A 188 32.73 -23.92 -6.81
CA SER A 188 33.41 -23.77 -5.52
C SER A 188 32.44 -23.62 -4.34
N LEU A 189 31.22 -23.19 -4.64
CA LEU A 189 30.16 -22.94 -3.67
C LEU A 189 29.05 -23.99 -3.77
N VAL A 190 28.40 -24.26 -2.65
CA VAL A 190 27.23 -25.13 -2.56
C VAL A 190 26.05 -24.30 -2.06
N PRO A 191 24.99 -24.12 -2.87
CA PRO A 191 23.77 -23.47 -2.41
C PRO A 191 22.98 -24.42 -1.50
N ILE A 192 22.56 -23.90 -0.35
CA ILE A 192 21.72 -24.61 0.63
C ILE A 192 20.49 -23.73 0.88
N VAL A 193 19.29 -24.29 0.70
CA VAL A 193 18.05 -23.60 1.03
C VAL A 193 17.56 -24.14 2.36
N ALA A 194 17.41 -23.27 3.36
CA ALA A 194 17.03 -23.67 4.71
C ALA A 194 15.89 -22.81 5.26
N ASP A 195 15.09 -23.39 6.15
CA ASP A 195 14.06 -22.71 6.90
C ASP A 195 14.67 -21.59 7.77
N ALA A 196 14.06 -20.42 7.71
CA ALA A 196 14.46 -19.24 8.49
C ALA A 196 13.36 -18.77 9.44
N SER A 197 12.37 -19.62 9.72
CA SER A 197 11.27 -19.35 10.65
C SER A 197 11.72 -18.91 12.05
N HIS A 198 12.87 -19.41 12.51
CA HIS A 198 13.47 -19.10 13.82
C HIS A 198 14.59 -18.05 13.75
N GLY A 199 14.80 -17.44 12.58
CA GLY A 199 15.88 -16.49 12.33
C GLY A 199 16.71 -16.89 11.10
N ALA A 200 17.24 -15.88 10.41
CA ALA A 200 18.20 -16.08 9.33
C ALA A 200 19.62 -16.02 9.88
N MET A 201 20.52 -16.86 9.37
CA MET A 201 21.95 -16.72 9.62
C MET A 201 22.47 -15.50 8.86
N SER A 202 23.19 -14.63 9.57
CA SER A 202 23.75 -13.41 8.98
C SER A 202 25.11 -13.64 8.32
N GLY A 203 25.53 -12.68 7.50
CA GLY A 203 26.84 -12.64 6.86
C GLY A 203 26.82 -13.00 5.38
N GLU A 204 28.02 -13.06 4.80
CA GLU A 204 28.24 -13.25 3.36
C GLU A 204 27.68 -14.56 2.79
N VAL A 205 27.43 -15.53 3.65
CA VAL A 205 26.81 -16.81 3.28
C VAL A 205 25.35 -16.62 2.86
N LEU A 206 24.64 -15.63 3.40
CA LEU A 206 23.24 -15.35 3.03
C LEU A 206 23.19 -14.64 1.66
N ARG A 207 22.48 -15.24 0.70
CA ARG A 207 22.33 -14.70 -0.65
C ARG A 207 20.93 -14.17 -0.92
N TYR A 208 19.91 -14.97 -0.63
CA TYR A 208 18.53 -14.60 -0.91
C TYR A 208 17.61 -14.97 0.25
N ILE A 209 16.52 -14.22 0.39
CA ILE A 209 15.46 -14.50 1.35
C ILE A 209 14.15 -14.69 0.58
N ILE A 210 13.56 -15.87 0.68
CA ILE A 210 12.34 -16.28 0.01
C ILE A 210 11.19 -16.16 1.01
N THR A 211 10.25 -15.26 0.74
CA THR A 211 8.99 -15.18 1.48
C THR A 211 7.86 -15.68 0.57
N PRO A 212 7.41 -16.93 0.73
CA PRO A 212 6.27 -17.43 -0.02
C PRO A 212 4.97 -16.80 0.49
N ILE A 213 4.04 -16.54 -0.42
CA ILE A 213 2.67 -16.13 -0.09
C ILE A 213 1.79 -17.38 0.09
N GLU A 214 2.13 -18.44 -0.64
CA GLU A 214 1.54 -19.77 -0.50
C GLU A 214 2.48 -20.72 0.26
N ARG A 215 2.21 -22.04 0.22
CA ARG A 215 2.98 -23.04 0.96
C ARG A 215 4.22 -23.44 0.16
N LEU A 216 5.40 -23.15 0.70
CA LEU A 216 6.68 -23.68 0.23
C LEU A 216 7.06 -24.86 1.13
N THR A 217 7.53 -25.96 0.55
CA THR A 217 7.99 -27.11 1.32
C THR A 217 9.46 -27.39 1.13
N LEU A 218 10.20 -27.50 2.24
CA LEU A 218 11.60 -27.92 2.27
C LEU A 218 11.72 -29.21 3.08
N GLY A 219 12.35 -30.25 2.51
CA GLY A 219 12.53 -31.53 3.21
C GLY A 219 11.22 -32.16 3.71
N GLY A 220 10.09 -31.90 3.02
CA GLY A 220 8.75 -32.38 3.41
C GLY A 220 8.04 -31.56 4.50
N LYS A 221 8.62 -30.46 4.99
CA LYS A 221 7.99 -29.54 5.95
C LYS A 221 7.59 -28.24 5.28
N GLU A 222 6.41 -27.72 5.61
CA GLU A 222 5.99 -26.37 5.19
C GLU A 222 6.83 -25.32 5.91
N VAL A 223 7.42 -24.39 5.15
CA VAL A 223 8.26 -23.32 5.67
C VAL A 223 7.65 -21.95 5.37
N PRO A 224 7.48 -21.08 6.38
CA PRO A 224 6.89 -19.76 6.18
C PRO A 224 7.88 -18.75 5.57
N VAL A 225 9.18 -18.96 5.77
CA VAL A 225 10.27 -18.16 5.19
C VAL A 225 11.45 -19.10 4.96
N ALA A 226 12.09 -19.01 3.80
CA ALA A 226 13.31 -19.75 3.50
C ALA A 226 14.45 -18.79 3.16
N CYS A 227 15.68 -19.17 3.51
CA CYS A 227 16.88 -18.46 3.13
C CYS A 227 17.75 -19.33 2.23
N VAL A 228 18.38 -18.69 1.26
CA VAL A 228 19.34 -19.32 0.36
C VAL A 228 20.73 -18.91 0.81
N TYR A 229 21.50 -19.89 1.24
CA TYR A 229 22.87 -19.73 1.69
C TYR A 229 23.84 -20.32 0.67
N THR A 230 25.05 -19.79 0.59
CA THR A 230 26.15 -20.38 -0.19
C THR A 230 27.35 -20.58 0.71
N TYR A 231 27.85 -21.81 0.76
CA TYR A 231 29.04 -22.17 1.53
C TYR A 231 30.13 -22.72 0.62
N PRO A 232 31.41 -22.56 0.97
CA PRO A 232 32.49 -23.32 0.35
C PRO A 232 32.20 -24.82 0.47
N ARG A 233 32.46 -25.59 -0.59
CA ARG A 233 32.19 -27.04 -0.61
C ARG A 233 32.90 -27.81 0.52
N GLN A 234 34.02 -27.28 1.01
CA GLN A 234 34.77 -27.88 2.13
C GLN A 234 34.00 -27.83 3.45
N ASP A 235 33.19 -26.79 3.67
CA ASP A 235 32.47 -26.55 4.93
C ASP A 235 31.09 -27.22 4.95
N GLN A 236 30.63 -27.72 3.80
CA GLN A 236 29.31 -28.33 3.64
C GLN A 236 28.99 -29.40 4.70
N PRO A 237 29.86 -30.39 4.99
CA PRO A 237 29.50 -31.45 5.95
C PRO A 237 29.26 -30.91 7.36
N LEU A 238 30.08 -29.92 7.77
CA LEU A 238 29.96 -29.30 9.09
C LEU A 238 28.65 -28.50 9.20
N VAL A 239 28.34 -27.69 8.19
CA VAL A 239 27.13 -26.86 8.17
C VAL A 239 25.86 -27.72 8.18
N LEU A 240 25.84 -28.82 7.41
CA LEU A 240 24.71 -29.74 7.40
C LEU A 240 24.51 -30.39 8.77
N GLN A 241 25.60 -30.79 9.44
CA GLN A 241 25.54 -31.35 10.78
C GLN A 241 24.98 -30.33 11.80
N GLU A 242 25.38 -29.06 11.72
CA GLU A 242 24.84 -27.99 12.56
C GLU A 242 23.35 -27.75 12.31
N MET A 243 22.92 -27.70 11.05
CA MET A 243 21.51 -27.55 10.69
C MET A 243 20.65 -28.72 11.21
N GLU A 244 21.17 -29.95 11.14
CA GLU A 244 20.50 -31.13 11.68
C GLU A 244 20.40 -31.08 13.21
N GLN A 245 21.47 -30.69 13.90
CA GLN A 245 21.47 -30.51 15.36
C GLN A 245 20.47 -29.45 15.81
N GLN A 246 20.30 -28.39 15.03
CA GLN A 246 19.31 -27.33 15.29
C GLN A 246 17.90 -27.69 14.82
N GLY A 247 17.70 -28.82 14.13
CA GLY A 247 16.41 -29.27 13.62
C GLY A 247 15.84 -28.41 12.49
N VAL A 248 16.70 -27.64 11.81
CA VAL A 248 16.33 -26.73 10.71
C VAL A 248 16.03 -27.57 9.46
N ALA A 249 14.87 -27.36 8.85
CA ALA A 249 14.54 -28.01 7.58
C ALA A 249 15.37 -27.40 6.45
N TYR A 250 16.08 -28.21 5.67
CA TYR A 250 16.91 -27.75 4.56
C TYR A 250 16.77 -28.65 3.33
N THR A 251 17.21 -28.15 2.17
CA THR A 251 17.40 -28.91 0.94
C THR A 251 18.62 -28.40 0.18
N LEU A 252 19.29 -29.33 -0.51
CA LEU A 252 20.35 -29.05 -1.48
C LEU A 252 19.81 -29.03 -2.92
N ASP A 253 18.57 -29.49 -3.12
CA ASP A 253 17.93 -29.53 -4.43
C ASP A 253 17.33 -28.15 -4.75
N LEU A 254 18.17 -27.30 -5.35
CA LEU A 254 17.77 -25.99 -5.79
C LEU A 254 16.78 -26.04 -6.97
N ASP A 255 16.85 -27.09 -7.80
CA ASP A 255 15.97 -27.21 -8.97
C ASP A 255 14.53 -27.47 -8.52
N ASP A 256 14.33 -28.30 -7.48
CA ASP A 256 13.03 -28.50 -6.85
C ASP A 256 12.48 -27.20 -6.25
N VAL A 257 13.30 -26.46 -5.51
CA VAL A 257 12.88 -25.16 -4.92
C VAL A 257 12.47 -24.17 -6.00
N VAL A 258 13.24 -24.06 -7.09
CA VAL A 258 12.91 -23.17 -8.22
C VAL A 258 11.63 -23.65 -8.92
N ALA A 259 11.46 -24.96 -9.10
CA ALA A 259 10.25 -25.53 -9.70
C ALA A 259 9.00 -25.27 -8.85
N GLN A 260 9.11 -25.33 -7.51
CA GLN A 260 8.06 -24.90 -6.59
C GLN A 260 7.81 -23.39 -6.73
N CYS A 261 8.84 -22.54 -6.63
CA CYS A 261 8.73 -21.09 -6.73
C CYS A 261 8.11 -20.58 -8.05
N ARG A 262 8.19 -21.35 -9.14
CA ARG A 262 7.52 -21.02 -10.42
C ARG A 262 6.01 -21.28 -10.39
N LYS A 263 5.53 -22.14 -9.51
CA LYS A 263 4.12 -22.56 -9.40
C LYS A 263 3.35 -21.74 -8.37
N ILE A 264 4.04 -21.24 -7.35
CA ILE A 264 3.43 -20.51 -6.24
C ILE A 264 3.82 -19.03 -6.26
N ASP A 265 2.97 -18.17 -5.71
CA ASP A 265 3.32 -16.74 -5.53
C ASP A 265 4.38 -16.59 -4.43
N VAL A 266 5.56 -16.10 -4.81
CA VAL A 266 6.71 -15.93 -3.92
C VAL A 266 7.37 -14.59 -4.14
N ARG A 267 7.97 -14.05 -3.09
CA ARG A 267 8.86 -12.89 -3.18
C ARG A 267 10.25 -13.30 -2.75
N ILE A 268 11.21 -13.14 -3.63
CA ILE A 268 12.63 -13.43 -3.38
C ILE A 268 13.36 -12.10 -3.28
N TYR A 269 13.96 -11.85 -2.13
CA TYR A 269 14.70 -10.62 -1.86
C TYR A 269 16.20 -10.90 -1.91
N ASP A 270 16.92 -9.94 -2.47
CA ASP A 270 18.38 -9.91 -2.56
C ASP A 270 18.89 -8.75 -1.68
N PRO A 271 19.37 -9.03 -0.46
CA PRO A 271 19.90 -8.00 0.44
C PRO A 271 21.03 -7.16 -0.18
N ASP A 272 21.85 -7.73 -1.07
CA ASP A 272 22.99 -7.04 -1.71
C ASP A 272 22.50 -6.02 -2.72
N MET A 273 21.53 -6.41 -3.54
CA MET A 273 20.87 -5.51 -4.50
C MET A 273 20.14 -4.38 -3.77
N MET A 274 19.49 -4.69 -2.64
CA MET A 274 18.78 -3.70 -1.84
C MET A 274 19.74 -2.71 -1.18
N LEU A 275 20.84 -3.17 -0.60
CA LEU A 275 21.86 -2.31 -0.01
C LEU A 275 22.56 -1.46 -1.08
N ARG A 276 22.94 -2.07 -2.21
CA ARG A 276 23.53 -1.35 -3.37
C ARG A 276 22.61 -0.23 -3.84
N PHE A 277 21.31 -0.48 -3.92
CA PHE A 277 20.34 0.56 -4.28
C PHE A 277 20.41 1.74 -3.32
N LEU A 278 20.54 1.51 -2.00
CA LEU A 278 20.70 2.58 -1.02
C LEU A 278 21.97 3.40 -1.27
N HIS A 279 23.11 2.75 -1.53
CA HIS A 279 24.37 3.43 -1.81
C HIS A 279 24.35 4.21 -3.12
N GLU A 280 23.86 3.61 -4.21
CA GLU A 280 23.80 4.25 -5.53
C GLU A 280 22.93 5.52 -5.51
N HIS A 281 21.85 5.50 -4.73
CA HIS A 281 20.96 6.65 -4.53
C HIS A 281 21.40 7.56 -3.37
N LYS A 282 22.57 7.29 -2.78
CA LYS A 282 23.17 8.04 -1.67
C LYS A 282 22.23 8.22 -0.47
N ILE A 283 21.42 7.21 -0.16
CA ILE A 283 20.46 7.24 0.94
C ILE A 283 21.21 7.18 2.28
N ASN A 284 21.04 8.21 3.12
CA ASN A 284 21.69 8.29 4.42
C ASN A 284 20.77 7.90 5.57
N TYR A 285 19.48 8.25 5.46
CA TYR A 285 18.51 8.07 6.53
C TYR A 285 17.22 7.44 6.04
N MET A 286 16.60 6.61 6.88
CA MET A 286 15.31 5.98 6.61
C MET A 286 14.34 6.22 7.77
N LEU A 287 13.13 6.67 7.44
CA LEU A 287 12.02 6.81 8.39
C LEU A 287 11.14 5.56 8.38
N LEU A 288 11.23 4.78 9.45
CA LEU A 288 10.44 3.57 9.69
C LEU A 288 9.21 3.94 10.52
N ALA A 289 8.20 4.47 9.83
CA ALA A 289 6.94 4.90 10.44
C ALA A 289 5.87 3.81 10.35
N GLN A 290 5.27 3.46 11.48
CA GLN A 290 4.15 2.51 11.53
C GLN A 290 2.82 3.15 11.10
N LEU A 291 2.77 3.72 9.89
CA LEU A 291 1.56 4.30 9.30
C LEU A 291 0.52 3.20 9.05
N ARG A 292 -0.70 3.40 9.56
CA ARG A 292 -1.80 2.41 9.45
C ARG A 292 -2.13 2.11 7.99
N ILE A 293 -2.44 0.85 7.69
CA ILE A 293 -3.00 0.46 6.37
C ILE A 293 -4.41 1.04 6.22
N ASP A 294 -5.24 0.86 7.25
CA ASP A 294 -6.55 1.51 7.36
C ASP A 294 -6.40 2.78 8.21
N PRO A 295 -6.48 3.98 7.62
CA PRO A 295 -6.27 5.21 8.37
C PRO A 295 -7.38 5.46 9.42
N THR A 296 -8.52 4.78 9.31
CA THR A 296 -9.68 5.02 10.17
C THR A 296 -9.62 4.24 11.48
N ARG A 297 -8.82 3.18 11.55
CA ARG A 297 -8.74 2.30 12.72
C ARG A 297 -7.35 1.69 12.88
N ASN A 298 -6.88 1.57 14.13
CA ASN A 298 -5.68 0.82 14.41
C ASN A 298 -6.01 -0.68 14.44
N THR A 299 -5.49 -1.43 13.47
CA THR A 299 -5.62 -2.89 13.37
C THR A 299 -4.35 -3.63 13.79
N GLY A 300 -3.32 -2.92 14.26
CA GLY A 300 -1.97 -3.44 14.46
C GLY A 300 -1.19 -3.63 13.15
N GLN A 301 -1.84 -3.53 11.99
CA GLN A 301 -1.20 -3.63 10.69
C GLN A 301 -0.80 -2.25 10.16
N TYR A 302 0.44 -2.15 9.72
CA TYR A 302 1.01 -0.91 9.18
C TYR A 302 1.70 -1.15 7.84
N ILE A 303 1.93 -0.07 7.12
CA ILE A 303 2.62 -0.08 5.83
C ILE A 303 4.10 -0.35 6.06
N ASN A 304 4.54 -1.57 5.78
CA ASN A 304 5.84 -2.07 6.20
C ASN A 304 6.92 -2.11 5.11
N ASN A 305 6.71 -1.54 3.92
CA ASN A 305 7.68 -1.64 2.82
C ASN A 305 9.10 -1.19 3.22
N ILE A 306 9.25 -0.03 3.85
CA ILE A 306 10.57 0.49 4.29
C ILE A 306 11.16 -0.39 5.42
N HIS A 307 10.30 -0.92 6.30
CA HIS A 307 10.72 -1.82 7.37
C HIS A 307 11.26 -3.12 6.81
N ARG A 308 10.62 -3.66 5.76
CA ARG A 308 11.09 -4.83 5.03
C ARG A 308 12.47 -4.59 4.43
N TYR A 309 12.71 -3.41 3.84
CA TYR A 309 14.05 -3.06 3.34
C TYR A 309 15.11 -3.11 4.42
N ALA A 310 14.87 -2.41 5.54
CA ALA A 310 15.81 -2.41 6.65
C ALA A 310 16.02 -3.82 7.20
N TRP A 311 14.95 -4.62 7.33
CA TRP A 311 15.01 -5.98 7.87
C TRP A 311 15.83 -6.93 6.97
N PHE A 312 15.57 -6.96 5.66
CA PHE A 312 16.29 -7.87 4.75
C PHE A 312 17.78 -7.52 4.66
N ILE A 313 18.14 -6.23 4.66
CA ILE A 313 19.53 -5.79 4.67
C ILE A 313 20.18 -6.14 6.01
N SER A 314 19.54 -5.83 7.15
CA SER A 314 20.06 -6.16 8.49
C SER A 314 20.21 -7.66 8.73
N ALA A 315 19.36 -8.49 8.11
CA ALA A 315 19.46 -9.95 8.20
C ALA A 315 20.81 -10.44 7.65
N LYS A 316 21.33 -9.83 6.57
CA LYS A 316 22.63 -10.15 6.00
C LYS A 316 23.77 -9.36 6.65
N TYR A 317 23.57 -8.07 6.87
CA TYR A 317 24.55 -7.12 7.38
C TYR A 317 24.12 -6.55 8.74
N PRO A 318 24.28 -7.31 9.85
CA PRO A 318 24.02 -6.80 11.18
C PRO A 318 24.84 -5.53 11.45
N GLY A 319 24.19 -4.50 11.96
CA GLY A 319 24.84 -3.20 12.24
C GLY A 319 24.97 -2.26 11.04
N CYS A 320 24.43 -2.63 9.86
CA CYS A 320 24.36 -1.72 8.70
C CYS A 320 23.53 -0.45 9.00
N PHE A 321 22.54 -0.57 9.89
CA PHE A 321 21.73 0.55 10.37
C PHE A 321 21.93 0.84 11.84
N GLU A 322 21.97 2.13 12.17
CA GLU A 322 21.96 2.65 13.54
C GLU A 322 20.66 3.43 13.79
N THR A 323 19.95 3.09 14.87
CA THR A 323 18.76 3.84 15.29
C THR A 323 19.18 5.11 16.02
N ILE A 324 18.98 6.26 15.37
CA ILE A 324 19.32 7.57 15.97
C ILE A 324 18.27 7.99 16.99
N LYS A 325 16.99 7.80 16.65
CA LYS A 325 15.88 8.32 17.44
C LYS A 325 14.59 7.58 17.15
N VAL A 326 13.75 7.49 18.17
CA VAL A 326 12.40 6.93 18.10
C VAL A 326 11.39 7.97 18.60
N PHE A 327 10.29 8.09 17.88
CA PHE A 327 9.16 8.96 18.24
C PHE A 327 7.92 8.15 18.55
N GLY A 328 7.35 8.36 19.73
CA GLY A 328 6.13 7.71 20.21
C GLY A 328 6.36 6.34 20.83
N THR A 329 5.49 5.96 21.77
CA THR A 329 5.46 4.62 22.40
C THR A 329 4.45 3.70 21.73
N SER A 330 3.38 4.26 21.18
CA SER A 330 2.38 3.57 20.36
C SER A 330 2.48 4.08 18.93
N GLU A 331 2.50 3.15 17.96
CA GLU A 331 2.71 3.43 16.53
C GLU A 331 3.97 4.27 16.27
N PRO A 332 5.15 3.77 16.69
CA PRO A 332 6.38 4.53 16.65
C PRO A 332 6.82 4.87 15.23
N CYS A 333 7.66 5.90 15.16
CA CYS A 333 8.49 6.19 14.00
C CYS A 333 9.96 6.16 14.40
N GLU A 334 10.72 5.24 13.82
CA GLU A 334 12.15 5.12 14.04
C GLU A 334 12.93 5.83 12.92
N ILE A 335 14.06 6.43 13.27
CA ILE A 335 14.99 7.06 12.34
C ILE A 335 16.24 6.20 12.31
N LEU A 336 16.45 5.52 11.19
CA LEU A 336 17.65 4.74 10.93
C LEU A 336 18.65 5.56 10.12
N LYS A 337 19.93 5.46 10.49
CA LYS A 337 21.08 5.92 9.71
C LYS A 337 21.76 4.74 9.07
N LEU A 338 22.09 4.85 7.79
CA LEU A 338 22.99 3.91 7.12
C LEU A 338 24.44 4.22 7.54
N VAL A 339 25.14 3.25 8.12
CA VAL A 339 26.49 3.43 8.71
C VAL A 339 27.59 2.81 7.86
N GLN A 340 27.26 1.80 7.07
CA GLN A 340 28.18 1.13 6.14
C GLN A 340 28.14 1.75 4.77
#